data_AF-A0A7W1K6D5-F1
#
_entry.id   AF-A0A7W1K6D5-F1
#
_cell.length_a   1.000
_cell.length_b   1.000
_cell.length_c   1.000
_cell.angle_alpha   90.00
_cell.angle_beta   90.00
_cell.angle_gamma   90.00
#
_symmetry.space_group_name_H-M   'P 1'
#
loop_
_entity.id
_entity.type
_entity.pdbx_description
1 polymer ?
#
loop_
_entity_poly.entity_id
_entity_poly.type
_entity_poly.pdbx_seq_one_letter_code
_entity_poly.pdbx_strand_id
1 'polypeptide(L)'
;IVAAGHEICHHGYLHRPPGLIDAATERAELERGLEALEKIADVRPTVFRAPWWETSDVTLDLLAEYGFTCDSSLFDRDEPYRLAVGSSELVEVPISWALDDWEKYAFLPDPPTGSGVIEPPSRVLETWWEEIEAYVEVGGCCVLTMHPFLSGRPARATVLRALLERAKAVPELWIATIGEIAMHAAASDVPVRTLSLPTIGEGPAEPVPGS
;
A
#
# COMPACT_ATOMS: atom_id res chain seq x y z
N ILE A 1 12.21 6.26 -12.75
CA ILE A 1 12.06 5.63 -11.42
C ILE A 1 13.34 4.88 -11.08
N VAL A 2 13.67 3.77 -11.74
CA VAL A 2 14.94 3.04 -11.55
C VAL A 2 16.18 3.93 -11.69
N ALA A 3 16.31 4.69 -12.78
CA ALA A 3 17.48 5.57 -12.99
C ALA A 3 17.64 6.67 -11.93
N ALA A 4 16.58 6.98 -11.17
CA ALA A 4 16.63 7.92 -10.05
C ALA A 4 16.90 7.23 -8.70
N GLY A 5 17.10 5.91 -8.68
CA GLY A 5 17.40 5.11 -7.49
C GLY A 5 16.18 4.76 -6.63
N HIS A 6 14.96 4.91 -7.14
CA HIS A 6 13.75 4.55 -6.40
C HIS A 6 13.40 3.08 -6.55
N GLU A 7 12.96 2.46 -5.45
CA GLU A 7 12.40 1.11 -5.40
C GLU A 7 11.19 0.99 -6.35
N ILE A 8 11.06 -0.19 -6.97
CA ILE A 8 9.87 -0.58 -7.72
C ILE A 8 9.30 -1.83 -7.05
N CYS A 9 8.04 -1.75 -6.66
CA CYS A 9 7.26 -2.83 -6.04
C CYS A 9 6.26 -3.41 -7.04
N HIS A 10 5.69 -4.57 -6.72
CA HIS A 10 4.64 -5.19 -7.52
C HIS A 10 3.25 -4.68 -7.10
N HIS A 11 2.38 -4.42 -8.08
CA HIS A 11 1.04 -3.90 -7.84
C HIS A 11 0.00 -4.49 -8.82
N GLY A 12 0.11 -5.80 -9.09
CA GLY A 12 -0.68 -6.48 -10.13
C GLY A 12 -0.25 -6.09 -11.56
N TYR A 13 -0.99 -6.56 -12.56
CA TYR A 13 -0.71 -6.23 -13.96
C TYR A 13 -1.76 -5.26 -14.55
N LEU A 14 -3.05 -5.60 -14.45
CA LEU A 14 -4.17 -4.74 -14.86
C LEU A 14 -4.90 -4.11 -13.68
N HIS A 15 -4.26 -4.09 -12.50
CA HIS A 15 -4.84 -3.50 -11.29
C HIS A 15 -6.20 -4.12 -10.92
N ARG A 16 -6.29 -5.46 -11.03
CA ARG A 16 -7.46 -6.22 -10.60
C ARG A 16 -7.34 -6.54 -9.11
N PRO A 17 -8.38 -6.29 -8.29
CA PRO A 17 -8.35 -6.56 -6.86
C PRO A 17 -8.22 -8.05 -6.57
N PRO A 18 -7.13 -8.50 -5.94
CA PRO A 18 -7.01 -9.85 -5.37
C PRO A 18 -8.17 -10.14 -4.42
N GLY A 19 -8.56 -11.41 -4.27
CA GLY A 19 -9.72 -11.80 -3.44
C GLY A 19 -11.11 -11.53 -4.05
N LEU A 20 -11.22 -10.65 -5.06
CA LEU A 20 -12.45 -10.48 -5.88
C LEU A 20 -12.37 -11.18 -7.24
N ILE A 21 -11.27 -11.90 -7.49
CA ILE A 21 -11.00 -12.71 -8.67
C ILE A 21 -10.63 -14.12 -8.22
N ASP A 22 -10.73 -15.11 -9.12
CA ASP A 22 -10.32 -16.47 -8.79
C ASP A 22 -8.79 -16.60 -8.67
N ALA A 23 -8.34 -17.61 -7.92
CA ALA A 23 -6.92 -17.84 -7.63
C ALA A 23 -6.03 -18.03 -8.87
N ALA A 24 -6.56 -18.59 -9.96
CA ALA A 24 -5.80 -18.76 -11.20
C ALA A 24 -5.62 -17.41 -11.90
N THR A 25 -6.65 -16.57 -11.91
CA THR A 25 -6.57 -15.20 -12.42
C THR A 25 -5.61 -14.36 -11.58
N GLU A 26 -5.64 -14.48 -10.25
CA GLU A 26 -4.72 -13.76 -9.36
C GLU A 26 -3.25 -14.13 -9.60
N ARG A 27 -2.94 -15.43 -9.70
CA ARG A 27 -1.61 -15.90 -10.09
C ARG A 27 -1.18 -15.33 -11.43
N ALA A 28 -2.05 -15.36 -12.44
CA ALA A 28 -1.74 -14.82 -13.75
C ALA A 28 -1.48 -13.30 -13.72
N GLU A 29 -2.19 -12.53 -12.88
CA GLU A 29 -1.91 -11.10 -12.66
C GLU A 29 -0.53 -10.88 -12.01
N LEU A 30 -0.18 -11.70 -11.00
CA LEU A 30 1.14 -11.66 -10.36
C LEU A 30 2.25 -11.96 -11.36
N GLU A 31 2.17 -13.08 -12.07
CA GLU A 31 3.17 -13.52 -13.05
C GLU A 31 3.36 -12.51 -14.17
N ARG A 32 2.27 -12.02 -14.77
CA ARG A 32 2.35 -11.02 -15.84
C ARG A 32 2.94 -9.69 -15.37
N GLY A 33 2.66 -9.30 -14.13
CA GLY A 33 3.27 -8.12 -13.52
C GLY A 33 4.78 -8.29 -13.34
N LEU A 34 5.22 -9.46 -12.86
CA LEU A 34 6.65 -9.79 -12.71
C LEU A 34 7.36 -9.75 -14.07
N GLU A 35 6.81 -10.43 -15.09
CA GLU A 35 7.36 -10.44 -16.44
C GLU A 35 7.45 -9.03 -17.04
N ALA A 36 6.44 -8.19 -16.82
CA ALA A 36 6.42 -6.82 -17.34
C ALA A 36 7.49 -5.94 -16.68
N LEU A 37 7.66 -6.05 -15.36
CA LEU A 37 8.66 -5.30 -14.60
C LEU A 37 10.08 -5.73 -14.96
N GLU A 38 10.33 -7.04 -15.08
CA GLU A 38 11.61 -7.56 -15.55
C GLU A 38 11.92 -7.05 -16.96
N LYS A 39 10.96 -7.14 -17.89
CA LYS A 39 11.16 -6.71 -19.28
C LYS A 39 11.43 -5.21 -19.44
N ILE A 40 10.73 -4.36 -18.68
CA ILE A 40 10.75 -2.90 -18.87
C ILE A 40 11.82 -2.23 -18.01
N ALA A 41 12.06 -2.75 -16.82
CA ALA A 41 12.88 -2.11 -15.80
C ALA A 41 14.06 -2.97 -15.32
N ASP A 42 14.16 -4.24 -15.74
CA ASP A 42 15.15 -5.22 -15.24
C ASP A 42 15.09 -5.35 -13.70
N VAL A 43 13.86 -5.33 -13.17
CA VAL A 43 13.59 -5.42 -11.73
C VAL A 43 12.75 -6.65 -11.44
N ARG A 44 13.18 -7.40 -10.41
CA ARG A 44 12.36 -8.41 -9.74
C ARG A 44 11.97 -7.87 -8.35
N PRO A 45 10.74 -7.38 -8.17
CA PRO A 45 10.30 -6.79 -6.89
C PRO A 45 10.20 -7.86 -5.80
N THR A 46 10.47 -7.46 -4.55
CA THR A 46 10.28 -8.28 -3.34
C THR A 46 9.21 -7.74 -2.41
N VAL A 47 8.69 -6.55 -2.72
CA VAL A 47 7.57 -5.91 -2.04
C VAL A 47 6.36 -5.95 -2.95
N PHE A 48 5.22 -6.32 -2.39
CA PHE A 48 3.93 -6.30 -3.06
C PHE A 48 2.98 -5.34 -2.35
N ARG A 49 2.05 -4.78 -3.13
CA ARG A 49 0.85 -4.12 -2.62
C ARG A 49 -0.32 -4.58 -3.45
N ALA A 50 -1.39 -5.00 -2.82
CA ALA A 50 -2.58 -5.46 -3.51
C ALA A 50 -3.30 -4.27 -4.19
N PRO A 51 -3.70 -4.39 -5.47
CA PRO A 51 -4.64 -3.46 -6.08
C PRO A 51 -5.88 -3.26 -5.21
N TRP A 52 -6.30 -2.01 -5.03
CA TRP A 52 -7.45 -1.62 -4.18
C TRP A 52 -7.26 -1.92 -2.69
N TRP A 53 -6.06 -2.33 -2.26
CA TRP A 53 -5.82 -2.84 -0.91
C TRP A 53 -6.70 -4.02 -0.51
N GLU A 54 -7.22 -4.73 -1.51
CA GLU A 54 -7.97 -5.98 -1.33
C GLU A 54 -7.00 -7.15 -1.45
N THR A 55 -6.80 -7.89 -0.37
CA THR A 55 -5.88 -9.03 -0.31
C THR A 55 -6.60 -10.26 0.24
N SER A 56 -6.00 -11.43 0.09
CA SER A 56 -6.58 -12.71 0.51
C SER A 56 -5.53 -13.69 0.98
N ASP A 57 -5.94 -14.78 1.61
CA ASP A 57 -5.01 -15.86 1.99
C ASP A 57 -4.30 -16.43 0.74
N VAL A 58 -5.00 -16.48 -0.41
CA VAL A 58 -4.40 -16.87 -1.70
C VAL A 58 -3.28 -15.91 -2.09
N THR A 59 -3.48 -14.61 -1.90
CA THR A 59 -2.48 -13.58 -2.17
C THR A 59 -1.23 -13.83 -1.35
N LEU A 60 -1.38 -13.97 -0.03
CA LEU A 60 -0.25 -14.21 0.87
C LEU A 60 0.50 -15.49 0.51
N ASP A 61 -0.21 -16.58 0.22
CA ASP A 61 0.39 -17.86 -0.21
C ASP A 61 1.19 -17.69 -1.51
N LEU A 62 0.66 -16.96 -2.49
CA LEU A 62 1.37 -16.64 -3.73
C LEU A 62 2.61 -15.79 -3.46
N LEU A 63 2.52 -14.76 -2.62
CA LEU A 63 3.68 -13.94 -2.29
C LEU A 63 4.82 -14.77 -1.67
N ALA A 64 4.47 -15.67 -0.75
CA ALA A 64 5.43 -16.61 -0.17
C ALA A 64 6.01 -17.58 -1.22
N GLU A 65 5.19 -18.11 -2.13
CA GLU A 65 5.63 -19.02 -3.19
C GLU A 65 6.64 -18.36 -4.16
N TYR A 66 6.41 -17.10 -4.54
CA TYR A 66 7.27 -16.39 -5.50
C TYR A 66 8.47 -15.69 -4.85
N GLY A 67 8.59 -15.78 -3.53
CA GLY A 67 9.73 -15.27 -2.76
C GLY A 67 9.68 -13.78 -2.45
N PHE A 68 8.48 -13.20 -2.36
CA PHE A 68 8.31 -11.86 -1.80
C PHE A 68 8.68 -11.86 -0.31
N THR A 69 9.18 -10.73 0.16
CA THR A 69 9.56 -10.52 1.56
C THR A 69 8.57 -9.64 2.30
N CYS A 70 7.72 -8.92 1.57
CA CYS A 70 6.84 -7.91 2.15
C CYS A 70 5.52 -7.78 1.39
N ASP A 71 4.43 -7.70 2.15
CA ASP A 71 3.16 -7.11 1.73
C ASP A 71 2.96 -5.74 2.42
N SER A 72 2.24 -4.84 1.77
CA SER A 72 1.89 -3.52 2.30
C SER A 72 0.47 -3.18 1.87
N SER A 73 -0.47 -3.95 2.40
CA SER A 73 -1.88 -3.96 2.00
C SER A 73 -2.85 -4.06 3.18
N LEU A 74 -2.39 -4.52 4.34
CA LEU A 74 -3.20 -4.64 5.54
C LEU A 74 -3.12 -3.36 6.37
N PHE A 75 -4.10 -3.17 7.25
CA PHE A 75 -4.26 -1.94 8.05
C PHE A 75 -4.68 -2.25 9.49
N ASP A 76 -4.26 -3.38 10.04
CA ASP A 76 -4.63 -3.84 11.40
C ASP A 76 -3.68 -3.36 12.52
N ARG A 77 -2.62 -2.64 12.15
CA ARG A 77 -1.55 -2.15 13.05
C ARG A 77 -0.97 -0.83 12.55
N ASP A 78 -0.33 -0.12 13.48
CA ASP A 78 0.40 1.12 13.21
C ASP A 78 1.91 0.88 13.04
N GLU A 79 2.43 -0.30 13.38
CA GLU A 79 3.82 -0.70 13.18
C GLU A 79 3.95 -1.89 12.22
N PRO A 80 5.07 -2.00 11.48
CA PRO A 80 5.37 -3.18 10.68
C PRO A 80 5.48 -4.43 11.56
N TYR A 81 5.05 -5.57 11.04
CA TYR A 81 5.06 -6.82 11.78
C TYR A 81 5.37 -8.02 10.91
N ARG A 82 5.79 -9.11 11.55
CA ARG A 82 6.08 -10.38 10.89
C ARG A 82 4.83 -11.24 10.84
N LEU A 83 4.49 -11.76 9.67
CA LEU A 83 3.29 -12.53 9.38
C LEU A 83 3.66 -13.94 8.92
N ALA A 84 3.18 -14.95 9.65
CA ALA A 84 3.31 -16.35 9.26
C ALA A 84 2.39 -16.66 8.08
N VAL A 85 2.95 -17.28 7.04
CA VAL A 85 2.24 -17.72 5.84
C VAL A 85 2.65 -19.16 5.54
N GLY A 86 1.82 -20.12 5.94
CA GLY A 86 2.17 -21.54 5.87
C GLY A 86 3.45 -21.86 6.66
N SER A 87 4.49 -22.35 5.97
CA SER A 87 5.83 -22.56 6.54
C SER A 87 6.81 -21.40 6.30
N SER A 88 6.34 -20.34 5.67
CA SER A 88 7.08 -19.14 5.31
C SER A 88 6.66 -17.96 6.17
N GLU A 89 7.29 -16.82 5.94
CA GLU A 89 7.01 -15.57 6.62
C GLU A 89 7.10 -14.41 5.64
N LEU A 90 6.19 -13.43 5.80
CA LEU A 90 6.24 -12.14 5.16
C LEU A 90 6.34 -11.06 6.23
N VAL A 91 6.88 -9.90 5.87
CA VAL A 91 6.66 -8.68 6.66
C VAL A 91 5.44 -7.96 6.11
N GLU A 92 4.53 -7.58 6.99
CA GLU A 92 3.52 -6.59 6.66
C GLU A 92 4.04 -5.20 7.02
N VAL A 93 3.93 -4.27 6.08
CA VAL A 93 4.13 -2.83 6.32
C VAL A 93 2.77 -2.14 6.16
N PRO A 94 2.04 -1.94 7.29
CA PRO A 94 0.64 -1.54 7.23
C PRO A 94 0.41 -0.19 6.57
N ILE A 95 -0.78 -0.04 6.03
CA ILE A 95 -1.28 1.16 5.34
C ILE A 95 -2.45 1.78 6.12
N SER A 96 -2.91 2.95 5.67
CA SER A 96 -4.10 3.61 6.20
C SER A 96 -4.85 4.39 5.11
N TRP A 97 -6.17 4.26 5.08
CA TRP A 97 -7.06 5.04 4.20
C TRP A 97 -6.99 6.54 4.49
N ALA A 98 -6.62 6.96 5.70
CA ALA A 98 -6.41 8.38 6.00
C ALA A 98 -5.23 8.97 5.21
N LEU A 99 -4.25 8.12 4.88
CA LEU A 99 -2.98 8.42 4.22
C LEU A 99 -2.98 8.07 2.72
N ASP A 100 -4.15 7.88 2.11
CA ASP A 100 -4.31 7.73 0.66
C ASP A 100 -4.82 9.03 0.02
N ASP A 101 -4.28 9.39 -1.14
CA ASP A 101 -4.72 10.53 -1.93
C ASP A 101 -5.98 10.23 -2.76
N TRP A 102 -6.32 8.94 -2.94
CA TRP A 102 -7.55 8.53 -3.61
C TRP A 102 -8.78 9.07 -2.88
N GLU A 103 -8.89 8.86 -1.57
CA GLU A 103 -10.00 9.31 -0.74
C GLU A 103 -10.12 10.83 -0.62
N LYS A 104 -9.09 11.58 -1.04
CA LYS A 104 -9.07 13.05 -0.99
C LYS A 104 -9.39 13.69 -2.34
N TYR A 105 -8.97 13.07 -3.43
CA TYR A 105 -8.90 13.73 -4.74
C TYR A 105 -9.58 12.98 -5.88
N ALA A 106 -9.85 11.68 -5.71
CA ALA A 106 -10.38 10.87 -6.78
C ALA A 106 -11.80 11.30 -7.13
N PHE A 107 -11.98 11.67 -8.39
CA PHE A 107 -13.28 11.90 -8.99
C PHE A 107 -13.25 11.31 -10.40
N LEU A 108 -13.86 10.14 -10.54
CA LEU A 108 -14.12 9.50 -11.83
C LEU A 108 -15.63 9.47 -12.03
N PRO A 109 -16.16 9.98 -13.15
CA PRO A 109 -17.60 10.12 -13.34
C PRO A 109 -18.29 8.80 -13.72
N ASP A 110 -17.56 7.84 -14.30
CA ASP A 110 -18.13 6.55 -14.74
C ASP A 110 -17.05 5.43 -14.74
N PRO A 111 -17.21 4.38 -13.93
CA PRO A 111 -18.15 4.31 -12.79
C PRO A 111 -17.79 5.40 -11.76
N PRO A 112 -18.76 5.90 -10.97
CA PRO A 112 -18.46 6.80 -9.87
C PRO A 112 -17.54 6.13 -8.85
N THR A 113 -16.48 6.82 -8.42
CA THR A 113 -15.51 6.32 -7.44
C THR A 113 -15.33 7.27 -6.26
N GLY A 114 -15.08 6.71 -5.08
CA GLY A 114 -14.79 7.48 -3.86
C GLY A 114 -16.00 8.29 -3.37
N SER A 115 -15.74 9.24 -2.48
CA SER A 115 -16.77 10.16 -1.94
C SER A 115 -17.34 11.13 -2.98
N GLY A 116 -16.71 11.23 -4.16
CA GLY A 116 -17.01 12.25 -5.17
C GLY A 116 -16.56 13.66 -4.79
N VAL A 117 -15.91 13.84 -3.63
CA VAL A 117 -15.38 15.12 -3.15
C VAL A 117 -13.95 15.30 -3.63
N ILE A 118 -13.63 16.52 -4.08
CA ILE A 118 -12.24 16.92 -4.35
C ILE A 118 -11.82 17.90 -3.25
N GLU A 119 -11.05 17.43 -2.28
CA GLU A 119 -10.57 18.23 -1.16
C GLU A 119 -9.59 19.33 -1.64
N PRO A 120 -9.60 20.51 -1.00
CA PRO A 120 -8.60 21.52 -1.27
C PRO A 120 -7.23 21.02 -0.79
N PRO A 121 -6.14 21.18 -1.57
CA PRO A 121 -4.84 20.62 -1.21
C PRO A 121 -4.31 21.06 0.17
N SER A 122 -4.67 22.25 0.65
CA SER A 122 -4.28 22.72 1.99
C SER A 122 -4.87 21.87 3.12
N ARG A 123 -6.12 21.42 3.00
CA ARG A 123 -6.75 20.50 3.97
C ARG A 123 -6.01 19.17 4.01
N VAL A 124 -5.66 18.64 2.83
CA VAL A 124 -4.92 17.38 2.72
C VAL A 124 -3.53 17.49 3.36
N LEU A 125 -2.84 18.62 3.16
CA LEU A 125 -1.57 18.89 3.84
C LEU A 125 -1.73 18.87 5.37
N GLU A 126 -2.77 19.53 5.90
CA GLU A 126 -3.04 19.58 7.33
C GLU A 126 -3.33 18.17 7.88
N THR A 127 -4.27 17.44 7.27
CA THR A 127 -4.64 16.09 7.71
C THR A 127 -3.46 15.11 7.67
N TRP A 128 -2.68 15.08 6.58
CA TRP A 128 -1.53 14.19 6.52
C TRP A 128 -0.41 14.59 7.48
N TRP A 129 -0.25 15.88 7.78
CA TRP A 129 0.73 16.32 8.75
C TRP A 129 0.32 15.94 10.18
N GLU A 130 -0.95 16.09 10.55
CA GLU A 130 -1.49 15.65 11.85
C GLU A 130 -1.26 14.16 12.09
N GLU A 131 -1.49 13.32 11.06
CA GLU A 131 -1.20 11.88 11.12
C GLU A 131 0.31 11.63 11.33
N ILE A 132 1.18 12.25 10.53
CA ILE A 132 2.64 12.07 10.68
C ILE A 132 3.11 12.47 12.08
N GLU A 133 2.63 13.59 12.62
CA GLU A 133 2.97 14.02 13.99
C GLU A 133 2.53 12.97 15.02
N ALA A 134 1.32 12.42 14.89
CA ALA A 134 0.85 11.34 15.76
C ALA A 134 1.72 10.07 15.64
N TYR A 135 2.10 9.67 14.41
CA TYR A 135 2.98 8.52 14.18
C TYR A 135 4.37 8.71 14.80
N VAL A 136 4.91 9.94 14.81
CA VAL A 136 6.16 10.27 15.51
C VAL A 136 6.00 10.08 17.02
N GLU A 137 4.89 10.52 17.61
CA GLU A 137 4.65 10.40 19.05
C GLU A 137 4.48 8.95 19.51
N VAL A 138 3.77 8.12 18.73
CA VAL A 138 3.54 6.71 19.09
C VAL A 138 4.68 5.78 18.68
N GLY A 139 5.58 6.24 17.81
CA GLY A 139 6.71 5.45 17.30
C GLY A 139 6.30 4.41 16.26
N GLY A 140 5.31 4.73 15.42
CA GLY A 140 4.78 3.83 14.39
C GLY A 140 5.39 4.04 13.00
N CYS A 141 4.75 3.47 11.97
CA CYS A 141 5.13 3.59 10.57
C CYS A 141 4.00 4.23 9.76
N CYS A 142 4.21 5.48 9.36
CA CYS A 142 3.29 6.21 8.49
C CYS A 142 3.60 5.93 7.01
N VAL A 143 2.68 5.24 6.31
CA VAL A 143 2.82 4.92 4.89
C VAL A 143 1.91 5.78 4.03
N LEU A 144 2.46 6.86 3.48
CA LEU A 144 1.74 7.73 2.55
C LEU A 144 1.60 7.07 1.17
N THR A 145 0.36 6.97 0.68
CA THR A 145 0.05 6.38 -0.64
C THR A 145 -0.48 7.45 -1.58
N MET A 146 0.06 7.48 -2.79
CA MET A 146 -0.21 8.54 -3.75
C MET A 146 -0.28 8.02 -5.18
N HIS A 147 -1.16 8.63 -5.97
CA HIS A 147 -1.33 8.29 -7.37
C HIS A 147 -0.84 9.44 -8.28
N PRO A 148 0.07 9.19 -9.25
CA PRO A 148 0.63 10.26 -10.07
C PRO A 148 -0.42 11.11 -10.83
N PHE A 149 -1.53 10.51 -11.27
CA PHE A 149 -2.59 11.23 -11.97
C PHE A 149 -3.43 12.13 -11.04
N LEU A 150 -3.39 11.88 -9.73
CA LEU A 150 -4.03 12.68 -8.69
C LEU A 150 -3.04 13.68 -8.10
N SER A 151 -2.06 13.22 -7.31
CA SER A 151 -1.09 14.08 -6.61
C SER A 151 -0.08 14.76 -7.53
N GLY A 152 0.09 14.31 -8.77
CA GLY A 152 0.94 14.99 -9.76
C GLY A 152 0.37 16.30 -10.30
N ARG A 153 -0.88 16.66 -9.98
CA ARG A 153 -1.46 17.96 -10.38
C ARG A 153 -0.74 19.12 -9.67
N PRO A 154 -0.59 20.31 -10.30
CA PRO A 154 0.36 21.34 -9.84
C PRO A 154 0.23 21.77 -8.37
N ALA A 155 -0.99 22.04 -7.89
CA ALA A 155 -1.22 22.45 -6.52
C ALA A 155 -0.96 21.31 -5.52
N ARG A 156 -1.34 20.08 -5.87
CA ARG A 156 -1.17 18.88 -5.03
C ARG A 156 0.30 18.48 -4.93
N ALA A 157 1.05 18.57 -6.03
CA ALA A 157 2.49 18.36 -6.04
C ALA A 157 3.25 19.39 -5.17
N THR A 158 2.72 20.62 -5.05
CA THR A 158 3.29 21.64 -4.15
C THR A 158 3.04 21.30 -2.68
N VAL A 159 1.87 20.73 -2.36
CA VAL A 159 1.57 20.19 -1.03
C VAL A 159 2.47 19.03 -0.67
N LEU A 160 2.69 18.08 -1.58
CA LEU A 160 3.62 16.98 -1.35
C LEU A 160 5.03 17.48 -1.06
N ARG A 161 5.52 18.48 -1.80
CA ARG A 161 6.81 19.13 -1.50
C ARG A 161 6.84 19.73 -0.10
N ALA A 162 5.79 20.46 0.30
CA ALA A 162 5.73 21.06 1.62
C ALA A 162 5.71 20.01 2.74
N LEU A 163 4.96 18.92 2.57
CA LEU A 163 4.92 17.81 3.51
C LEU A 163 6.30 17.16 3.68
N LEU A 164 6.99 16.88 2.57
CA LEU A 164 8.34 16.29 2.59
C LEU A 164 9.37 17.21 3.26
N GLU A 165 9.30 18.52 3.02
CA GLU A 165 10.19 19.48 3.71
C GLU A 165 9.91 19.52 5.22
N ARG A 166 8.65 19.40 5.66
CA ARG A 166 8.32 19.28 7.08
C ARG A 166 8.85 17.97 7.68
N ALA A 167 8.59 16.84 7.01
CA ALA A 167 9.04 15.53 7.48
C ALA A 167 10.57 15.46 7.60
N LYS A 168 11.32 16.00 6.64
CA LYS A 168 12.79 16.08 6.69
C LYS A 168 13.34 16.95 7.82
N ALA A 169 12.52 17.85 8.37
CA ALA A 169 12.91 18.70 9.49
C ALA A 169 12.70 18.04 10.86
N VAL A 170 12.08 16.86 10.92
CA VAL A 170 11.88 16.07 12.15
C VAL A 170 13.04 15.08 12.29
N PRO A 171 13.97 15.26 13.25
CA PRO A 171 15.13 14.39 13.41
C PRO A 171 14.80 12.92 13.71
N GLU A 172 13.65 12.67 14.33
CA GLU A 172 13.16 11.36 14.72
C GLU A 172 12.58 10.56 13.54
N LEU A 173 12.21 11.23 12.44
CA LEU A 173 11.62 10.56 11.28
C LEU A 173 12.67 9.90 10.39
N TRP A 174 12.55 8.58 10.26
CA TRP A 174 13.23 7.82 9.23
C TRP A 174 12.40 7.79 7.95
N ILE A 175 12.83 8.53 6.93
CA ILE A 175 12.24 8.47 5.60
C ILE A 175 12.95 7.37 4.81
N ALA A 176 12.23 6.31 4.45
CA ALA A 176 12.76 5.12 3.79
C ALA A 176 11.81 4.57 2.72
N THR A 177 12.33 3.63 1.95
CA THR A 177 11.55 2.75 1.06
C THR A 177 10.80 1.68 1.87
N ILE A 178 9.77 1.07 1.28
CA ILE A 178 9.03 0.00 1.95
C ILE A 178 9.92 -1.22 2.15
N GLY A 179 10.78 -1.55 1.18
CA GLY A 179 11.76 -2.61 1.31
C GLY A 179 12.74 -2.41 2.48
N GLU A 180 13.22 -1.18 2.69
CA GLU A 180 14.08 -0.86 3.84
C GLU A 180 13.37 -1.03 5.18
N ILE A 181 12.13 -0.56 5.30
CA ILE A 181 11.30 -0.73 6.49
C ILE A 181 11.06 -2.22 6.76
N ALA A 182 10.72 -2.98 5.71
CA ALA A 182 10.48 -4.41 5.81
C ALA A 182 11.74 -5.17 6.26
N MET A 183 12.91 -4.86 5.70
CA MET A 183 14.18 -5.44 6.13
C MET A 183 14.49 -5.14 7.61
N HIS A 184 14.21 -3.91 8.06
CA HIS A 184 14.42 -3.52 9.46
C HIS A 184 13.49 -4.30 10.40
N ALA A 185 12.21 -4.44 10.05
CA ALA A 185 11.23 -5.20 10.82
C ALA A 185 11.57 -6.70 10.87
N ALA A 186 11.99 -7.29 9.74
CA ALA A 186 12.42 -8.69 9.68
C ALA A 186 13.65 -8.98 10.57
N ALA A 187 14.55 -8.00 10.72
CA ALA A 187 15.74 -8.11 11.57
C ALA A 187 15.46 -7.83 13.07
N SER A 188 14.25 -7.34 13.39
CA SER A 188 13.87 -6.97 14.75
C SER A 188 13.25 -8.16 15.51
N ASP A 189 13.36 -8.15 16.84
CA ASP A 189 12.80 -9.20 17.71
C ASP A 189 11.29 -9.01 17.94
N VAL A 190 10.54 -8.83 16.85
CA VAL A 190 9.09 -8.70 16.86
C VAL A 190 8.47 -10.10 16.72
N PRO A 191 7.45 -10.46 17.52
CA PRO A 191 6.79 -11.76 17.40
C PRO A 191 6.17 -11.98 16.02
N VAL A 192 6.33 -13.18 15.48
CA VAL A 192 5.61 -13.62 14.29
C VAL A 192 4.14 -13.82 14.65
N ARG A 193 3.26 -13.22 13.85
CA ARG A 193 1.81 -13.29 14.03
C ARG A 193 1.18 -14.25 13.02
N THR A 194 0.06 -14.82 13.39
CA THR A 194 -0.84 -15.49 12.44
C THR A 194 -2.08 -14.63 12.31
N LEU A 195 -2.49 -14.38 11.07
CA LEU A 195 -3.74 -13.71 10.73
C LEU A 195 -4.55 -14.67 9.85
N SER A 196 -5.86 -14.67 10.02
CA SER A 196 -6.77 -15.28 9.06
C SER A 196 -7.59 -14.16 8.45
N LEU A 197 -7.48 -13.96 7.15
CA LEU A 197 -8.20 -12.90 6.48
C LEU A 197 -9.69 -13.28 6.36
N PRO A 198 -10.60 -12.30 6.49
CA PRO A 198 -12.02 -12.58 6.33
C PRO A 198 -12.30 -13.05 4.90
N THR A 199 -12.91 -14.23 4.76
CA THR A 199 -13.42 -14.68 3.46
C THR A 199 -14.73 -13.97 3.16
N ILE A 200 -14.79 -13.21 2.07
CA ILE A 200 -16.07 -12.74 1.52
C ILE A 200 -16.81 -13.99 1.02
N GLY A 201 -17.89 -14.38 1.71
CA GLY A 201 -18.72 -15.50 1.27
C GLY A 201 -19.37 -15.23 -0.09
N GLU A 202 -19.77 -16.29 -0.79
CA GLU A 202 -20.65 -16.20 -1.98
C GLU A 202 -22.06 -15.72 -1.54
N GLY A 203 -22.19 -14.43 -1.25
CA GLY A 203 -23.46 -13.76 -1.03
C GLY A 203 -23.46 -12.44 -1.78
N PRO A 204 -24.60 -12.00 -2.35
CA PRO A 204 -24.64 -10.68 -2.93
C PRO A 204 -24.27 -9.68 -1.84
N ALA A 205 -23.31 -8.80 -2.10
CA ALA A 205 -23.22 -7.55 -1.37
C ALA A 205 -24.55 -6.84 -1.61
N GLU A 206 -25.51 -6.99 -0.69
CA GLU A 206 -26.67 -6.12 -0.70
C GLU A 206 -26.11 -4.70 -0.55
N PRO A 207 -26.40 -3.79 -1.51
CA PRO A 207 -25.95 -2.43 -1.38
C PRO A 207 -26.52 -1.89 -0.06
N VAL A 208 -25.65 -1.37 0.81
CA VAL A 208 -26.09 -0.62 1.98
C VAL A 208 -26.88 0.57 1.44
N PRO A 209 -28.19 0.68 1.71
CA PRO A 209 -28.97 1.79 1.18
C PRO A 209 -28.51 3.08 1.85
N GLY A 210 -27.83 3.96 1.11
CA GLY A 210 -27.59 5.35 1.50
C GLY A 210 -26.17 5.75 1.93
N SER A 211 -25.12 5.28 1.26
CA SER A 211 -23.82 5.99 1.22
C SER A 211 -23.70 6.86 -0.02
#